data_AF-A0A0K0XT87-F1
#
_entry.id   AF-A0A0K0XT87-F1
#
_cell.length_a   1.000
_cell.length_b   1.000
_cell.length_c   1.000
_cell.angle_alpha   90.00
_cell.angle_beta   90.00
_cell.angle_gamma   90.00
#
_symmetry.space_group_name_H-M   'P 1'
#
loop_
_entity.id
_entity.type
_entity.pdbx_description
1 polymer ?
#
loop_
_entity_poly.entity_id
_entity_poly.type
_entity_poly.pdbx_seq_one_letter_code
_entity_poly.pdbx_strand_id
1 'polypeptide(L)'
;MLGRLCCLSMMLSVSLWAGAALAEPLEAAGVQRQAAELHALVMRQDWVVAEARLDALASNPSLRPAERDAVAWLLIHRLRSERPGALPARLMARLQDWRPQAWRSHEESASHQIPRYNVAGQALGLANQWDYAEGEADLLGQGRRSMTEALARYREDPSAPYALGLRAALARASEGRLRKWAEAAAADPLLSEALMPELWLALGELDTLGQWLVSSEPRRVAELLARARSVLAPEAFVDLALHLEGHPDRASRALALARLTDAWLALDDWPEAWARELWSRIDDPELAATVSLQLARLDAPRRWRAEPASAPPGALDSPVLERIQSLRPSLVPQEVQR
;
A
#
# COMPACT_ATOMS: atom_id res chain seq x y z
N MET A 1 35.73 29.69 14.22
CA MET A 1 34.70 29.28 15.21
C MET A 1 33.82 30.50 15.49
N LEU A 2 32.50 30.30 15.58
CA LEU A 2 31.39 31.28 15.54
C LEU A 2 30.95 31.68 14.13
N GLY A 3 29.75 31.23 13.76
CA GLY A 3 29.07 31.63 12.53
C GLY A 3 28.33 30.48 11.84
N ARG A 4 27.34 29.86 12.52
CA ARG A 4 26.34 28.95 11.91
C ARG A 4 25.25 28.59 12.94
N LEU A 5 24.44 29.56 13.36
CA LEU A 5 23.26 29.29 14.20
C LEU A 5 22.00 30.10 13.83
N CYS A 6 22.00 30.94 12.79
CA CYS A 6 20.82 31.76 12.47
C CYS A 6 19.80 31.13 11.51
N CYS A 7 20.08 30.00 10.84
CA CYS A 7 19.14 29.45 9.85
C CYS A 7 18.20 28.35 10.37
N LEU A 8 18.39 27.85 11.60
CA LEU A 8 17.51 26.82 12.17
C LEU A 8 16.31 27.37 12.96
N SER A 9 16.29 28.66 13.31
CA SER A 9 15.16 29.23 14.07
C SER A 9 13.97 29.65 13.22
N MET A 10 14.09 29.76 11.89
CA MET A 10 12.98 30.23 11.02
C MET A 10 12.13 29.10 10.41
N MET A 11 12.62 27.85 10.37
CA MET A 11 11.82 26.72 9.87
C MET A 11 10.96 26.04 10.95
N LEU A 12 11.23 26.28 12.23
CA LEU A 12 10.38 25.82 13.33
C LEU A 12 9.23 26.79 13.65
N SER A 13 9.28 28.03 13.15
CA SER A 13 8.27 29.03 13.45
C SER A 13 7.02 28.94 12.59
N VAL A 14 7.05 28.29 11.42
CA VAL A 14 5.88 28.25 10.51
C VAL A 14 4.93 27.09 10.84
N SER A 15 5.44 25.98 11.38
CA SER A 15 4.61 24.83 11.78
C SER A 15 3.91 24.99 13.13
N LEU A 16 4.43 25.84 14.02
CA LEU A 16 3.82 26.09 15.34
C LEU A 16 2.56 26.97 15.27
N TRP A 17 2.46 27.87 14.28
CA TRP A 17 1.32 28.78 14.16
C TRP A 17 0.10 28.15 13.47
N ALA A 18 0.33 27.24 12.52
CA ALA A 18 -0.73 26.41 11.94
C ALA A 18 -1.29 25.41 12.97
N GLY A 19 -0.44 24.84 13.83
CA GLY A 19 -0.85 23.96 14.92
C GLY A 19 -1.60 24.68 16.04
N ALA A 20 -1.14 25.87 16.46
CA ALA A 20 -1.78 26.64 17.52
C ALA A 20 -3.19 27.13 17.15
N ALA A 21 -3.39 27.58 15.90
CA ALA A 21 -4.73 27.94 15.43
C ALA A 21 -5.66 26.71 15.34
N LEU A 22 -5.15 25.53 14.99
CA LEU A 22 -5.97 24.31 14.99
C LEU A 22 -6.31 23.82 16.42
N ALA A 23 -5.45 24.10 17.40
CA ALA A 23 -5.61 23.66 18.79
C ALA A 23 -6.67 24.43 19.58
N GLU A 24 -6.80 25.75 19.38
CA GLU A 24 -7.64 26.60 20.25
C GLU A 24 -9.12 26.14 20.33
N PRO A 25 -9.83 25.82 19.22
CA PRO A 25 -11.19 25.27 19.31
C PRO A 25 -11.23 23.82 19.85
N LEU A 26 -10.17 23.03 19.66
CA LEU A 26 -10.11 21.65 20.15
C LEU A 26 -9.92 21.59 21.66
N GLU A 27 -9.25 22.58 22.25
CA GLU A 27 -9.00 22.67 23.70
C GLU A 27 -10.15 23.32 24.47
N ALA A 28 -11.11 23.94 23.77
CA ALA A 28 -12.30 24.52 24.39
C ALA A 28 -13.09 23.45 25.16
N ALA A 29 -13.25 23.65 26.48
CA ALA A 29 -13.91 22.69 27.36
C ALA A 29 -15.33 22.30 26.90
N GLY A 30 -16.05 23.23 26.26
CA GLY A 30 -17.35 22.98 25.66
C GLY A 30 -17.31 22.00 24.48
N VAL A 31 -16.29 22.13 23.62
CA VAL A 31 -16.08 21.24 22.45
C VAL A 31 -15.72 19.84 22.93
N GLN A 32 -14.77 19.71 23.86
CA GLN A 32 -14.37 18.42 24.44
C GLN A 32 -15.54 17.71 25.12
N ARG A 33 -16.35 18.45 25.90
CA ARG A 33 -17.52 17.91 26.59
C ARG A 33 -18.57 17.41 25.60
N GLN A 34 -18.92 18.22 24.59
CA GLN A 34 -19.92 17.81 23.60
C GLN A 34 -19.46 16.60 22.76
N ALA A 35 -18.18 16.55 22.38
CA ALA A 35 -17.61 15.40 21.69
C ALA A 35 -17.64 14.14 22.57
N ALA A 36 -17.32 14.26 23.87
CA ALA A 36 -17.38 13.15 24.82
C ALA A 36 -18.83 12.67 25.08
N GLU A 37 -19.79 13.59 25.17
CA GLU A 37 -21.21 13.26 25.31
C GLU A 37 -21.75 12.54 24.06
N LEU A 38 -21.44 13.04 22.86
CA LEU A 38 -21.77 12.37 21.60
C LEU A 38 -21.14 10.98 21.53
N HIS A 39 -19.86 10.85 21.88
CA HIS A 39 -19.18 9.57 21.92
C HIS A 39 -19.87 8.60 22.89
N ALA A 40 -20.21 9.06 24.10
CA ALA A 40 -20.90 8.24 25.09
C ALA A 40 -22.27 7.73 24.60
N LEU A 41 -23.02 8.55 23.85
CA LEU A 41 -24.28 8.13 23.23
C LEU A 41 -24.05 7.03 22.17
N VAL A 42 -23.03 7.18 21.33
CA VAL A 42 -22.67 6.13 20.35
C VAL A 42 -22.29 4.83 21.07
N MET A 43 -21.47 4.90 22.12
CA MET A 43 -21.03 3.72 22.87
C MET A 43 -22.16 3.02 23.63
N ARG A 44 -23.17 3.76 24.09
CA ARG A 44 -24.39 3.21 24.70
C ARG A 44 -25.42 2.71 23.70
N GLN A 45 -25.13 2.85 22.41
CA GLN A 45 -26.03 2.50 21.31
C GLN A 45 -27.31 3.34 21.25
N ASP A 46 -27.28 4.55 21.82
CA ASP A 46 -28.38 5.54 21.75
C ASP A 46 -28.38 6.27 20.40
N TRP A 47 -28.39 5.51 19.30
CA TRP A 47 -28.09 6.00 17.95
C TRP A 47 -29.04 7.09 17.45
N VAL A 48 -30.34 6.96 17.74
CA VAL A 48 -31.35 7.97 17.35
C VAL A 48 -31.05 9.32 18.00
N VAL A 49 -30.64 9.31 19.27
CA VAL A 49 -30.27 10.52 20.01
C VAL A 49 -28.93 11.06 19.51
N ALA A 50 -27.96 10.19 19.24
CA ALA A 50 -26.67 10.58 18.68
C ALA A 50 -26.82 11.24 17.30
N GLU A 51 -27.64 10.68 16.41
CA GLU A 51 -27.96 11.27 15.10
C GLU A 51 -28.64 12.64 15.25
N ALA A 52 -29.68 12.74 16.09
CA ALA A 52 -30.38 14.01 16.31
C ALA A 52 -29.44 15.09 16.90
N ARG A 53 -28.51 14.69 17.78
CA ARG A 53 -27.50 15.61 18.32
C ARG A 53 -26.47 16.01 17.29
N LEU A 54 -26.05 15.11 16.39
CA LEU A 54 -25.13 15.45 15.31
C LEU A 54 -25.78 16.44 14.32
N ASP A 55 -27.07 16.28 14.03
CA ASP A 55 -27.82 17.23 13.21
C ASP A 55 -27.98 18.59 13.89
N ALA A 56 -28.32 18.59 15.17
CA ALA A 56 -28.44 19.82 15.96
C ALA A 56 -27.08 20.53 16.11
N LEU A 57 -25.98 19.79 16.20
CA LEU A 57 -24.62 20.34 16.27
C LEU A 57 -24.33 21.23 15.05
N ALA A 58 -24.78 20.82 13.86
CA ALA A 58 -24.51 21.55 12.63
C ALA A 58 -25.10 22.98 12.64
N SER A 59 -26.19 23.20 13.39
CA SER A 59 -26.86 24.51 13.50
C SER A 59 -26.78 25.13 14.89
N ASN A 60 -26.00 24.57 15.82
CA ASN A 60 -26.00 24.98 17.22
C ASN A 60 -25.52 26.44 17.39
N PRO A 61 -26.40 27.38 17.80
CA PRO A 61 -26.05 28.79 17.91
C PRO A 61 -25.08 29.08 19.07
N SER A 62 -24.96 28.18 20.04
CA SER A 62 -24.03 28.35 21.17
C SER A 62 -22.58 28.04 20.82
N LEU A 63 -22.31 27.55 19.60
CA LEU A 63 -20.98 27.22 19.11
C LEU A 63 -20.64 28.02 17.86
N ARG A 64 -19.39 28.46 17.76
CA ARG A 64 -18.82 29.04 16.54
C ARG A 64 -18.73 27.97 15.45
N PRO A 65 -18.77 28.34 14.16
CA PRO A 65 -18.63 27.39 13.05
C PRO A 65 -17.44 26.41 13.20
N ALA A 66 -16.27 26.92 13.60
CA ALA A 66 -15.08 26.10 13.81
C ALA A 66 -15.22 25.11 14.99
N GLU A 67 -15.96 25.48 16.03
CA GLU A 67 -16.20 24.61 17.20
C GLU A 67 -17.15 23.46 16.85
N ARG A 68 -18.16 23.72 16.00
CA ARG A 68 -19.07 22.66 15.52
C ARG A 68 -18.33 21.60 14.72
N ASP A 69 -17.50 22.05 13.77
CA ASP A 69 -16.63 21.15 13.00
C ASP A 69 -15.63 20.41 13.91
N ALA A 70 -15.06 21.10 14.91
CA ALA A 70 -14.15 20.51 15.89
C ALA A 70 -14.81 19.42 16.75
N VAL A 71 -16.06 19.60 17.19
CA VAL A 71 -16.81 18.56 17.93
C VAL A 71 -16.96 17.30 17.09
N ALA A 72 -17.40 17.43 15.83
CA ALA A 72 -17.58 16.28 14.93
C ALA A 72 -16.24 15.60 14.60
N TRP A 73 -15.18 16.40 14.40
CA TRP A 73 -13.82 15.90 14.17
C TRP A 73 -13.27 15.13 15.38
N LEU A 74 -13.46 15.64 16.61
CA LEU A 74 -13.04 14.97 17.84
C LEU A 74 -13.83 13.68 18.09
N LEU A 75 -15.12 13.66 17.75
CA LEU A 75 -15.92 12.43 17.79
C LEU A 75 -15.27 11.35 16.91
N ILE A 76 -14.92 11.66 15.66
CA ILE A 76 -14.23 10.72 14.74
C ILE A 76 -12.91 10.24 15.35
N HIS A 77 -12.10 11.14 15.92
CA HIS A 77 -10.85 10.78 16.55
C HIS A 77 -11.02 9.82 17.74
N ARG A 78 -12.05 10.00 18.55
CA ARG A 78 -12.38 9.08 19.64
C ARG A 78 -12.84 7.71 19.11
N LEU A 79 -13.62 7.70 18.03
CA LEU A 79 -14.11 6.45 17.42
C LEU A 79 -12.99 5.62 16.77
N ARG A 80 -11.84 6.21 16.41
CA ARG A 80 -10.70 5.47 15.85
C ARG A 80 -10.15 4.38 16.78
N SER A 81 -10.29 4.54 18.11
CA SER A 81 -9.88 3.52 19.08
C SER A 81 -10.94 2.45 19.32
N GLU A 82 -12.15 2.62 18.77
CA GLU A 82 -13.26 1.70 18.96
C GLU A 82 -13.26 0.59 17.91
N ARG A 83 -13.97 -0.49 18.23
CA ARG A 83 -14.10 -1.66 17.33
C ARG A 83 -14.87 -1.28 16.05
N PRO A 84 -14.54 -1.88 14.90
CA PRO A 84 -15.31 -1.72 13.68
C PRO A 84 -16.80 -2.01 13.88
N GLY A 85 -17.64 -1.22 13.20
CA GLY A 85 -19.10 -1.33 13.30
C GLY A 85 -19.69 -0.83 14.63
N ALA A 86 -18.95 -0.06 15.43
CA ALA A 86 -19.48 0.63 16.62
C ALA A 86 -20.50 1.73 16.27
N LEU A 87 -20.42 2.27 15.05
CA LEU A 87 -21.39 3.23 14.51
C LEU A 87 -22.37 2.57 13.55
N PRO A 88 -23.67 2.93 13.61
CA PRO A 88 -24.61 2.58 12.55
C PRO A 88 -24.25 3.31 11.25
N ALA A 89 -24.49 2.65 10.12
CA ALA A 89 -24.15 3.17 8.79
C ALA A 89 -24.70 4.59 8.51
N ARG A 90 -25.90 4.90 9.03
CA ARG A 90 -26.52 6.22 8.89
C ARG A 90 -25.72 7.33 9.57
N LEU A 91 -25.17 7.09 10.76
CA LEU A 91 -24.39 8.09 11.48
C LEU A 91 -23.04 8.31 10.79
N MET A 92 -22.41 7.23 10.29
CA MET A 92 -21.20 7.34 9.47
C MET A 92 -21.47 8.15 8.19
N ALA A 93 -22.58 7.88 7.48
CA ALA A 93 -22.95 8.63 6.27
C ALA A 93 -23.12 10.13 6.56
N ARG A 94 -23.77 10.51 7.67
CA ARG A 94 -23.89 11.93 8.08
C ARG A 94 -22.53 12.59 8.32
N LEU A 95 -21.57 11.87 8.90
CA LEU A 95 -20.21 12.39 9.12
C LEU A 95 -19.44 12.50 7.80
N GLN A 96 -19.62 11.56 6.87
CA GLN A 96 -19.02 11.61 5.54
C GLN A 96 -19.61 12.74 4.67
N ASP A 97 -20.89 13.06 4.85
CA ASP A 97 -21.58 14.15 4.18
C ASP A 97 -21.46 15.49 4.93
N TRP A 98 -20.64 15.57 5.97
CA TRP A 98 -20.51 16.76 6.81
C TRP A 98 -20.01 17.95 5.98
N ARG A 99 -20.84 19.00 5.92
CA ARG A 99 -20.50 20.24 5.21
C ARG A 99 -19.60 21.12 6.09
N PRO A 100 -18.38 21.49 5.63
CA PRO A 100 -17.50 22.37 6.37
C PRO A 100 -18.15 23.72 6.68
N GLN A 101 -18.04 24.17 7.93
CA GLN A 101 -18.57 25.46 8.38
C GLN A 101 -17.45 26.47 8.63
N ALA A 102 -16.22 26.00 8.88
CA ALA A 102 -15.04 26.83 9.00
C ALA A 102 -13.99 26.49 7.94
N TRP A 103 -13.44 27.55 7.33
CA TRP A 103 -12.45 27.49 6.27
C TRP A 103 -11.15 28.15 6.73
N ARG A 104 -10.03 27.70 6.17
CA ARG A 104 -8.73 28.35 6.28
C ARG A 104 -8.08 28.45 4.90
N SER A 105 -7.22 29.44 4.71
CA SER A 105 -6.36 29.48 3.54
C SER A 105 -5.38 28.31 3.54
N HIS A 106 -5.15 27.73 2.36
CA HIS A 106 -4.13 26.72 2.13
C HIS A 106 -2.74 27.33 2.31
N GLU A 107 -1.78 26.52 2.77
CA GLU A 107 -0.42 26.99 3.07
C GLU A 107 0.31 27.46 1.82
N GLU A 108 0.04 26.83 0.68
CA GLU A 108 0.65 27.17 -0.62
C GLU A 108 -0.07 28.31 -1.35
N SER A 109 -1.29 28.68 -0.93
CA SER A 109 -2.06 29.73 -1.60
C SER A 109 -3.12 30.36 -0.71
N ALA A 110 -3.02 31.68 -0.51
CA ALA A 110 -3.98 32.47 0.22
C ALA A 110 -5.39 32.47 -0.42
N SER A 111 -5.47 32.27 -1.75
CA SER A 111 -6.72 32.25 -2.52
C SER A 111 -7.39 30.87 -2.52
N HIS A 112 -6.69 29.80 -2.14
CA HIS A 112 -7.27 28.47 -2.04
C HIS A 112 -7.78 28.24 -0.61
N GLN A 113 -9.08 28.02 -0.45
CA GLN A 113 -9.71 27.75 0.85
C GLN A 113 -9.87 26.24 1.04
N ILE A 114 -9.47 25.75 2.21
CA ILE A 114 -9.67 24.36 2.63
C ILE A 114 -10.43 24.31 3.96
N PRO A 115 -11.15 23.23 4.27
CA PRO A 115 -11.79 23.06 5.57
C PRO A 115 -10.77 23.17 6.70
N ARG A 116 -11.09 23.92 7.76
CA ARG A 116 -10.24 23.99 8.95
C ARG A 116 -10.16 22.62 9.63
N TYR A 117 -11.28 21.92 9.71
CA TYR A 117 -11.36 20.52 10.12
C TYR A 117 -12.07 19.72 9.02
N ASN A 118 -11.34 18.81 8.36
CA ASN A 118 -11.90 17.99 7.28
C ASN A 118 -12.69 16.79 7.86
N VAL A 119 -13.87 17.05 8.44
CA VAL A 119 -14.72 16.03 9.08
C VAL A 119 -15.07 14.92 8.09
N ALA A 120 -15.56 15.27 6.90
CA ALA A 120 -15.94 14.33 5.84
C ALA A 120 -14.79 13.39 5.46
N GLY A 121 -13.61 13.94 5.16
CA GLY A 121 -12.43 13.14 4.81
C GLY A 121 -11.94 12.25 5.96
N GLN A 122 -12.03 12.73 7.21
CA GLN A 122 -11.68 11.92 8.39
C GLN A 122 -12.69 10.80 8.64
N ALA A 123 -13.97 11.04 8.41
CA ALA A 123 -15.02 10.02 8.52
C ALA A 123 -14.86 8.93 7.45
N LEU A 124 -14.57 9.31 6.21
CA LEU A 124 -14.23 8.36 5.14
C LEU A 124 -12.98 7.55 5.51
N GLY A 125 -11.93 8.21 6.03
CA GLY A 125 -10.72 7.53 6.50
C GLY A 125 -11.00 6.53 7.64
N LEU A 126 -11.87 6.88 8.59
CA LEU A 126 -12.30 5.98 9.66
C LEU A 126 -13.10 4.79 9.12
N ALA A 127 -14.04 5.02 8.19
CA ALA A 127 -14.80 3.95 7.55
C ALA A 127 -13.87 2.96 6.82
N ASN A 128 -12.92 3.48 6.04
CA ASN A 128 -11.92 2.65 5.36
C ASN A 128 -11.05 1.86 6.34
N GLN A 129 -10.61 2.49 7.44
CA GLN A 129 -9.83 1.83 8.49
C GLN A 129 -10.62 0.67 9.13
N TRP A 130 -11.90 0.89 9.41
CA TRP A 130 -12.78 -0.14 9.97
C TRP A 130 -13.07 -1.25 9.00
N ASP A 131 -13.38 -0.94 7.73
CA ASP A 131 -13.58 -1.95 6.69
C ASP A 131 -12.34 -2.83 6.52
N TYR A 132 -11.16 -2.22 6.50
CA TYR A 132 -9.89 -2.94 6.50
C TYR A 132 -9.76 -3.88 7.71
N ALA A 133 -9.99 -3.38 8.92
CA ALA A 133 -9.93 -4.20 10.14
C ALA A 133 -10.98 -5.33 10.16
N GLU A 134 -12.17 -5.10 9.58
CA GLU A 134 -13.18 -6.16 9.41
C GLU A 134 -12.71 -7.25 8.45
N GLY A 135 -12.10 -6.88 7.32
CA GLY A 135 -11.53 -7.83 6.36
C GLY A 135 -10.47 -8.72 6.99
N GLU A 136 -9.58 -8.13 7.79
CA GLU A 136 -8.60 -8.89 8.58
C GLU A 136 -9.28 -9.86 9.55
N ALA A 137 -10.24 -9.37 10.34
CA ALA A 137 -10.91 -10.16 11.36
C ALA A 137 -11.71 -11.33 10.75
N ASP A 138 -12.45 -11.09 9.66
CA ASP A 138 -13.24 -12.10 8.97
C ASP A 138 -12.32 -13.22 8.42
N LEU A 139 -11.17 -12.88 7.82
CA LEU A 139 -10.20 -13.89 7.37
C LEU A 139 -9.54 -14.64 8.54
N LEU A 140 -9.31 -14.02 9.69
CA LEU A 140 -8.76 -14.71 10.85
C LEU A 140 -9.82 -15.52 11.62
N GLY A 141 -11.10 -15.41 11.23
CA GLY A 141 -12.25 -16.02 11.90
C GLY A 141 -12.57 -15.41 13.26
N GLN A 142 -12.17 -14.17 13.47
CA GLN A 142 -12.49 -13.33 14.63
C GLN A 142 -13.58 -12.31 14.30
N GLY A 143 -13.92 -12.20 13.02
CA GLY A 143 -14.93 -11.29 12.49
C GLY A 143 -16.36 -11.76 12.74
N ARG A 144 -17.30 -10.91 12.34
CA ARG A 144 -18.74 -11.16 12.56
C ARG A 144 -19.39 -11.91 11.41
N ARG A 145 -18.77 -11.90 10.22
CA ARG A 145 -19.33 -12.52 9.03
C ARG A 145 -18.96 -13.99 8.96
N SER A 146 -19.89 -14.80 8.46
CA SER A 146 -19.56 -16.12 7.97
C SER A 146 -18.61 -16.03 6.78
N MET A 147 -17.89 -17.11 6.48
CA MET A 147 -16.99 -17.17 5.32
C MET A 147 -17.71 -16.86 4.00
N THR A 148 -18.95 -17.35 3.85
CA THR A 148 -19.77 -17.10 2.66
C THR A 148 -20.12 -15.62 2.50
N GLU A 149 -20.50 -14.95 3.58
CA GLU A 149 -20.79 -13.50 3.57
C GLU A 149 -19.53 -12.67 3.32
N ALA A 150 -18.40 -13.08 3.90
CA ALA A 150 -17.10 -12.41 3.71
C ALA A 150 -16.62 -12.50 2.25
N LEU A 151 -16.74 -13.68 1.63
CA LEU A 151 -16.43 -13.90 0.22
C LEU A 151 -17.37 -13.12 -0.71
N ALA A 152 -18.67 -13.07 -0.39
CA ALA A 152 -19.63 -12.27 -1.15
C ALA A 152 -19.26 -10.78 -1.14
N ARG A 153 -18.87 -10.25 0.03
CA ARG A 153 -18.40 -8.86 0.17
C ARG A 153 -17.08 -8.61 -0.58
N TYR A 154 -16.12 -9.52 -0.51
CA TYR A 154 -14.87 -9.40 -1.27
C TYR A 154 -15.14 -9.31 -2.78
N ARG A 155 -16.09 -10.11 -3.26
CA ARG A 155 -16.46 -10.17 -4.69
C ARG A 155 -17.08 -8.86 -5.19
N GLU A 156 -17.78 -8.12 -4.34
CA GLU A 156 -18.41 -6.85 -4.72
C GLU A 156 -17.37 -5.79 -5.13
N ASP A 157 -16.27 -5.68 -4.39
CA ASP A 157 -15.16 -4.79 -4.71
C ASP A 157 -13.82 -5.32 -4.16
N PRO A 158 -13.03 -6.05 -4.99
CA PRO A 158 -11.71 -6.58 -4.59
C PRO A 158 -10.65 -5.50 -4.31
N SER A 159 -10.94 -4.23 -4.66
CA SER A 159 -10.06 -3.08 -4.42
C SER A 159 -10.43 -2.27 -3.18
N ALA A 160 -11.62 -2.51 -2.61
CA ALA A 160 -12.10 -1.82 -1.43
C ALA A 160 -11.21 -2.07 -0.20
N PRO A 161 -11.22 -1.16 0.80
CA PRO A 161 -10.47 -1.34 2.05
C PRO A 161 -10.69 -2.69 2.73
N TYR A 162 -11.91 -3.23 2.69
CA TYR A 162 -12.23 -4.57 3.19
C TYR A 162 -11.39 -5.67 2.53
N ALA A 163 -11.33 -5.69 1.19
CA ALA A 163 -10.55 -6.66 0.44
C ALA A 163 -9.04 -6.50 0.65
N LEU A 164 -8.57 -5.27 0.88
CA LEU A 164 -7.17 -5.00 1.25
C LEU A 164 -6.83 -5.55 2.64
N GLY A 165 -7.72 -5.38 3.62
CA GLY A 165 -7.55 -5.92 4.97
C GLY A 165 -7.53 -7.45 4.96
N LEU A 166 -8.47 -8.05 4.24
CA LEU A 166 -8.50 -9.49 4.04
C LEU A 166 -7.16 -10.01 3.49
N ARG A 167 -6.65 -9.41 2.41
CA ARG A 167 -5.36 -9.81 1.83
C ARG A 167 -4.18 -9.63 2.79
N ALA A 168 -4.19 -8.57 3.60
CA ALA A 168 -3.15 -8.34 4.60
C ALA A 168 -3.12 -9.38 5.74
N ALA A 169 -4.25 -10.05 6.01
CA ALA A 169 -4.33 -11.10 7.01
C ALA A 169 -3.94 -12.50 6.48
N LEU A 170 -3.73 -12.68 5.18
CA LEU A 170 -3.41 -13.99 4.57
C LEU A 170 -2.18 -14.65 5.18
N ALA A 171 -1.09 -13.89 5.37
CA ALA A 171 0.15 -14.40 5.95
C ALA A 171 0.03 -14.81 7.42
N ARG A 172 -1.04 -14.40 8.12
CA ARG A 172 -1.31 -14.71 9.54
C ARG A 172 -2.38 -15.78 9.72
N ALA A 173 -3.13 -16.11 8.67
CA ALA A 173 -4.18 -17.11 8.74
C ALA A 173 -3.58 -18.52 8.83
N SER A 174 -4.26 -19.43 9.53
CA SER A 174 -3.84 -20.82 9.58
C SER A 174 -4.05 -21.51 8.23
N GLU A 175 -3.17 -22.45 7.89
CA GLU A 175 -3.25 -23.21 6.63
C GLU A 175 -4.63 -23.85 6.43
N GLY A 176 -5.18 -24.51 7.45
CA GLY A 176 -6.50 -25.13 7.37
C GLY A 176 -7.64 -24.13 7.12
N ARG A 177 -7.46 -22.86 7.47
CA ARG A 177 -8.41 -21.80 7.12
C ARG A 177 -8.18 -21.34 5.68
N LEU A 178 -6.94 -21.09 5.27
CA LEU A 178 -6.60 -20.71 3.90
C LEU A 178 -7.12 -21.74 2.88
N ARG A 179 -6.98 -23.05 3.17
CA ARG A 179 -7.53 -24.13 2.31
C ARG A 179 -9.05 -24.05 2.18
N LYS A 180 -9.80 -23.83 3.27
CA LYS A 180 -11.26 -23.66 3.21
C LYS A 180 -11.68 -22.45 2.37
N TRP A 181 -10.92 -21.35 2.49
CA TRP A 181 -11.14 -20.17 1.67
C TRP A 181 -10.84 -20.44 0.20
N ALA A 182 -9.77 -21.18 -0.11
CA ALA A 182 -9.41 -21.58 -1.47
C ALA A 182 -10.46 -22.51 -2.10
N GLU A 183 -10.93 -23.52 -1.38
CA GLU A 183 -12.01 -24.42 -1.82
C GLU A 183 -13.27 -23.63 -2.20
N ALA A 184 -13.65 -22.65 -1.38
CA ALA A 184 -14.83 -21.82 -1.63
C ALA A 184 -14.61 -20.81 -2.78
N ALA A 185 -13.43 -20.20 -2.86
CA ALA A 185 -13.10 -19.22 -3.89
C ALA A 185 -12.92 -19.84 -5.28
N ALA A 186 -12.41 -21.08 -5.37
CA ALA A 186 -12.21 -21.78 -6.64
C ALA A 186 -13.53 -22.06 -7.39
N ALA A 187 -14.66 -22.13 -6.68
CA ALA A 187 -15.97 -22.38 -7.27
C ALA A 187 -16.62 -21.14 -7.92
N ASP A 188 -16.11 -19.93 -7.67
CA ASP A 188 -16.64 -18.68 -8.20
C ASP A 188 -15.61 -18.04 -9.17
N PRO A 189 -15.94 -17.80 -10.45
CA PRO A 189 -14.99 -17.27 -11.43
C PRO A 189 -14.35 -15.94 -11.04
N LEU A 190 -15.10 -15.03 -10.41
CA LEU A 190 -14.59 -13.72 -10.01
C LEU A 190 -13.60 -13.85 -8.85
N LEU A 191 -13.92 -14.71 -7.88
CA LEU A 191 -13.01 -15.01 -6.77
C LEU A 191 -11.80 -15.82 -7.23
N SER A 192 -11.98 -16.70 -8.21
CA SER A 192 -10.90 -17.47 -8.83
C SER A 192 -9.86 -16.57 -9.51
N GLU A 193 -10.26 -15.44 -10.08
CA GLU A 193 -9.33 -14.49 -10.69
C GLU A 193 -8.75 -13.50 -9.66
N ALA A 194 -9.58 -13.05 -8.71
CA ALA A 194 -9.22 -11.95 -7.82
C ALA A 194 -8.55 -12.37 -6.50
N LEU A 195 -8.89 -13.55 -5.96
CA LEU A 195 -8.49 -14.00 -4.62
C LEU A 195 -7.61 -15.26 -4.63
N MET A 196 -7.89 -16.24 -5.50
CA MET A 196 -7.10 -17.47 -5.55
C MET A 196 -5.60 -17.25 -5.72
N PRO A 197 -5.10 -16.30 -6.53
CA PRO A 197 -3.66 -16.05 -6.63
C PRO A 197 -3.03 -15.60 -5.30
N GLU A 198 -3.77 -14.84 -4.49
CA GLU A 198 -3.30 -14.40 -3.17
C GLU A 198 -3.31 -15.57 -2.18
N LEU A 199 -4.30 -16.48 -2.30
CA LEU A 199 -4.39 -17.68 -1.48
C LEU A 199 -3.28 -18.68 -1.81
N TRP A 200 -2.98 -18.91 -3.09
CA TRP A 200 -1.86 -19.75 -3.52
C TRP A 200 -0.53 -19.19 -3.02
N LEU A 201 -0.34 -17.88 -3.12
CA LEU A 201 0.84 -17.21 -2.57
C LEU A 201 0.97 -17.45 -1.05
N ALA A 202 -0.13 -17.31 -0.31
CA ALA A 202 -0.14 -17.50 1.15
C ALA A 202 0.01 -18.97 1.57
N LEU A 203 -0.49 -19.92 0.77
CA LEU A 203 -0.35 -21.36 0.96
C LEU A 203 1.02 -21.90 0.51
N GLY A 204 1.82 -21.09 -0.19
CA GLY A 204 3.09 -21.54 -0.79
C GLY A 204 2.91 -22.44 -2.01
N GLU A 205 1.75 -22.40 -2.67
CA GLU A 205 1.45 -23.16 -3.90
C GLU A 205 2.03 -22.44 -5.13
N LEU A 206 3.36 -22.27 -5.13
CA LEU A 206 4.08 -21.42 -6.08
C LEU A 206 4.03 -21.93 -7.52
N ASP A 207 4.01 -23.25 -7.74
CA ASP A 207 3.89 -23.84 -9.08
C ASP A 207 2.53 -23.52 -9.71
N THR A 208 1.44 -23.71 -8.96
CA THR A 208 0.08 -23.36 -9.39
C THR A 208 -0.02 -21.86 -9.68
N LEU A 209 0.54 -21.04 -8.77
CA LEU A 209 0.56 -19.61 -8.96
C LEU A 209 1.38 -19.19 -10.19
N GLY A 210 2.53 -19.81 -10.40
CA GLY A 210 3.40 -19.60 -11.56
C GLY A 210 2.68 -19.90 -12.86
N GLN A 211 1.97 -21.02 -12.95
CA GLN A 211 1.16 -21.36 -14.13
C GLN A 211 0.06 -20.33 -14.40
N TRP A 212 -0.62 -19.86 -13.36
CA TRP A 212 -1.63 -18.81 -13.49
C TRP A 212 -1.01 -17.48 -13.96
N LEU A 213 0.15 -17.11 -13.41
CA LEU A 213 0.87 -15.89 -13.79
C LEU A 213 1.20 -15.86 -15.29
N VAL A 214 1.59 -16.98 -15.90
CA VAL A 214 1.94 -17.04 -17.33
C VAL A 214 0.78 -16.68 -18.26
N SER A 215 -0.46 -16.99 -17.88
CA SER A 215 -1.65 -16.75 -18.69
C SER A 215 -2.45 -15.51 -18.28
N SER A 216 -1.96 -14.74 -17.31
CA SER A 216 -2.68 -13.61 -16.71
C SER A 216 -2.42 -12.26 -17.40
N GLU A 217 -3.29 -11.30 -17.12
CA GLU A 217 -3.12 -9.91 -17.57
C GLU A 217 -1.86 -9.26 -16.96
N PRO A 218 -1.03 -8.52 -17.73
CA PRO A 218 0.23 -7.94 -17.25
C PRO A 218 0.11 -7.07 -16.00
N ARG A 219 -0.99 -6.31 -15.88
CA ARG A 219 -1.26 -5.50 -14.69
C ARG A 219 -1.38 -6.36 -13.42
N ARG A 220 -2.08 -7.48 -13.51
CA ARG A 220 -2.27 -8.42 -12.38
C ARG A 220 -0.95 -9.09 -12.00
N VAL A 221 -0.17 -9.49 -12.99
CA VAL A 221 1.19 -10.01 -12.81
C VAL A 221 2.05 -9.01 -12.04
N ALA A 222 2.06 -7.74 -12.46
CA ALA A 222 2.87 -6.70 -11.82
C ALA A 222 2.46 -6.44 -10.36
N GLU A 223 1.16 -6.34 -10.08
CA GLU A 223 0.62 -6.17 -8.73
C GLU A 223 0.98 -7.34 -7.82
N LEU A 224 0.87 -8.58 -8.32
CA LEU A 224 1.12 -9.78 -7.52
C LEU A 224 2.62 -10.03 -7.30
N LEU A 225 3.48 -9.80 -8.29
CA LEU A 225 4.93 -9.89 -8.11
C LEU A 225 5.44 -8.89 -7.07
N ALA A 226 4.90 -7.67 -7.05
CA ALA A 226 5.25 -6.69 -6.04
C ALA A 226 4.91 -7.19 -4.62
N ARG A 227 3.76 -7.84 -4.45
CA ARG A 227 3.36 -8.46 -3.17
C ARG A 227 4.21 -9.68 -2.84
N ALA A 228 4.37 -10.62 -3.77
CA ALA A 228 5.16 -11.84 -3.60
C ALA A 228 6.56 -11.54 -3.07
N ARG A 229 7.22 -10.49 -3.59
CA ARG A 229 8.54 -10.09 -3.12
C ARG A 229 8.58 -9.65 -1.65
N SER A 230 7.50 -9.08 -1.13
CA SER A 230 7.44 -8.64 0.26
C SER A 230 7.15 -9.77 1.25
N VAL A 231 6.70 -10.94 0.76
CA VAL A 231 6.26 -12.06 1.60
C VAL A 231 7.08 -13.34 1.42
N LEU A 232 7.68 -13.56 0.25
CA LEU A 232 8.48 -14.74 -0.03
C LEU A 232 9.95 -14.52 0.34
N ALA A 233 10.60 -15.60 0.77
CA ALA A 233 12.06 -15.66 0.80
C ALA A 233 12.61 -15.51 -0.63
N PRO A 234 13.82 -14.95 -0.82
CA PRO A 234 14.35 -14.69 -2.15
C PRO A 234 14.41 -15.94 -3.04
N GLU A 235 14.72 -17.12 -2.50
CA GLU A 235 14.76 -18.39 -3.23
C GLU A 235 13.37 -18.76 -3.78
N ALA A 236 12.35 -18.74 -2.93
CA ALA A 236 10.96 -19.01 -3.33
C ALA A 236 10.44 -17.97 -4.34
N PHE A 237 10.88 -16.72 -4.21
CA PHE A 237 10.57 -15.69 -5.19
C PHE A 237 11.24 -15.96 -6.54
N VAL A 238 12.48 -16.44 -6.56
CA VAL A 238 13.18 -16.83 -7.80
C VAL A 238 12.38 -17.91 -8.52
N ASP A 239 11.98 -18.98 -7.82
CA ASP A 239 11.19 -20.08 -8.41
C ASP A 239 9.87 -19.59 -9.03
N LEU A 240 9.18 -18.68 -8.34
CA LEU A 240 7.96 -18.06 -8.85
C LEU A 240 8.21 -17.19 -10.09
N ALA A 241 9.24 -16.35 -10.05
CA ALA A 241 9.51 -15.40 -11.12
C ALA A 241 10.08 -16.07 -12.38
N LEU A 242 10.72 -17.23 -12.27
CA LEU A 242 11.16 -18.04 -13.42
C LEU A 242 9.99 -18.50 -14.29
N HIS A 243 8.81 -18.75 -13.72
CA HIS A 243 7.62 -19.11 -14.50
C HIS A 243 7.25 -18.01 -15.51
N LEU A 244 7.46 -16.74 -15.16
CA LEU A 244 7.11 -15.60 -16.00
C LEU A 244 8.00 -15.42 -17.23
N GLU A 245 9.09 -16.19 -17.37
CA GLU A 245 9.88 -16.21 -18.60
C GLU A 245 9.05 -16.69 -19.80
N GLY A 246 8.06 -17.56 -19.56
CA GLY A 246 7.12 -18.04 -20.57
C GLY A 246 5.95 -17.09 -20.87
N HIS A 247 5.89 -15.92 -20.24
CA HIS A 247 4.75 -15.01 -20.39
C HIS A 247 4.71 -14.38 -21.81
N PRO A 248 3.54 -14.32 -22.48
CA PRO A 248 3.44 -13.81 -23.85
C PRO A 248 3.75 -12.31 -23.95
N ASP A 249 3.33 -11.52 -22.96
CA ASP A 249 3.66 -10.10 -22.88
C ASP A 249 5.12 -9.82 -22.51
N ARG A 250 5.78 -8.95 -23.30
CA ARG A 250 7.18 -8.56 -23.11
C ARG A 250 7.41 -7.73 -21.84
N ALA A 251 6.45 -6.91 -21.41
CA ALA A 251 6.61 -6.06 -20.24
C ALA A 251 6.57 -6.90 -18.95
N SER A 252 5.71 -7.92 -18.91
CA SER A 252 5.73 -8.95 -17.86
C SER A 252 7.07 -9.68 -17.78
N ARG A 253 7.61 -10.15 -18.92
CA ARG A 253 8.93 -10.81 -18.97
C ARG A 253 10.05 -9.87 -18.51
N ALA A 254 10.04 -8.62 -18.97
CA ALA A 254 11.01 -7.61 -18.55
C ALA A 254 10.93 -7.30 -17.05
N LEU A 255 9.73 -7.18 -16.51
CA LEU A 255 9.51 -7.01 -15.07
C LEU A 255 10.03 -8.20 -14.28
N ALA A 256 9.78 -9.43 -14.75
CA ALA A 256 10.28 -10.65 -14.12
C ALA A 256 11.82 -10.67 -14.06
N LEU A 257 12.52 -10.35 -15.15
CA LEU A 257 14.00 -10.25 -15.16
C LEU A 257 14.53 -9.23 -14.14
N ALA A 258 13.89 -8.07 -14.05
CA ALA A 258 14.28 -7.04 -13.08
C ALA A 258 14.08 -7.52 -11.63
N ARG A 259 12.98 -8.23 -11.37
CA ARG A 259 12.69 -8.77 -10.03
C ARG A 259 13.56 -9.97 -9.66
N LEU A 260 13.86 -10.85 -10.62
CA LEU A 260 14.82 -11.95 -10.46
C LEU A 260 16.21 -11.42 -10.11
N THR A 261 16.67 -10.39 -10.81
CA THR A 261 17.97 -9.75 -10.53
C THR A 261 18.06 -9.25 -9.10
N ASP A 262 16.99 -8.65 -8.60
CA ASP A 262 16.96 -8.18 -7.22
C ASP A 262 16.91 -9.32 -6.18
N ALA A 263 16.22 -10.42 -6.49
CA ALA A 263 16.18 -11.59 -5.62
C ALA A 263 17.55 -12.27 -5.56
N TRP A 264 18.23 -12.40 -6.70
CA TRP A 264 19.60 -12.92 -6.76
C TRP A 264 20.59 -12.04 -6.01
N LEU A 265 20.49 -10.71 -6.12
CA LEU A 265 21.31 -9.78 -5.33
C LEU A 265 21.04 -9.84 -3.81
N ALA A 266 19.88 -10.34 -3.40
CA ALA A 266 19.59 -10.57 -1.98
C ALA A 266 20.21 -11.88 -1.45
N LEU A 267 20.53 -12.81 -2.36
CA LEU A 267 21.16 -14.10 -2.04
C LEU A 267 22.69 -14.04 -2.15
N ASP A 268 23.21 -13.26 -3.10
CA ASP A 268 24.63 -13.19 -3.42
C ASP A 268 25.00 -11.77 -3.88
N ASP A 269 26.11 -11.23 -3.36
CA ASP A 269 26.69 -9.95 -3.77
C ASP A 269 27.19 -9.97 -5.23
N TRP A 270 27.41 -11.17 -5.79
CA TRP A 270 27.75 -11.39 -7.18
C TRP A 270 27.13 -12.70 -7.68
N PRO A 271 25.86 -12.68 -8.16
CA PRO A 271 25.19 -13.88 -8.64
C PRO A 271 25.68 -14.26 -10.05
N GLU A 272 26.86 -14.86 -10.12
CA GLU A 272 27.60 -15.13 -11.36
C GLU A 272 26.78 -15.95 -12.37
N ALA A 273 26.13 -17.03 -11.90
CA ALA A 273 25.30 -17.88 -12.75
C ALA A 273 24.14 -17.09 -13.38
N TRP A 274 23.52 -16.19 -12.62
CA TRP A 274 22.46 -15.32 -13.12
C TRP A 274 22.98 -14.28 -14.12
N ALA A 275 24.16 -13.70 -13.87
CA ALA A 275 24.77 -12.78 -14.83
C ALA A 275 25.07 -13.46 -16.18
N ARG A 276 25.50 -14.74 -16.16
CA ARG A 276 25.68 -15.53 -17.39
C ARG A 276 24.35 -15.83 -18.09
N GLU A 277 23.31 -16.14 -17.33
CA GLU A 277 21.97 -16.39 -17.88
C GLU A 277 21.36 -15.13 -18.49
N LEU A 278 21.59 -13.96 -17.90
CA LEU A 278 21.23 -12.69 -18.53
C LEU A 278 21.98 -12.50 -19.85
N TRP A 279 23.29 -12.77 -19.89
CA TRP A 279 24.08 -12.65 -21.11
C TRP A 279 23.59 -13.56 -22.24
N SER A 280 23.17 -14.80 -21.96
CA SER A 280 22.66 -15.72 -22.98
C SER A 280 21.40 -15.19 -23.69
N ARG A 281 20.73 -14.21 -23.09
CA ARG A 281 19.49 -13.57 -23.58
C ARG A 281 19.73 -12.20 -24.20
N ILE A 282 20.98 -11.75 -24.32
CA ILE A 282 21.31 -10.41 -24.82
C ILE A 282 20.85 -10.18 -26.27
N ASP A 283 20.72 -11.26 -27.04
CA ASP A 283 20.31 -11.24 -28.44
C ASP A 283 18.78 -11.34 -28.62
N ASP A 284 17.99 -11.51 -27.54
CA ASP A 284 16.52 -11.44 -27.62
C ASP A 284 16.10 -9.97 -27.86
N PRO A 285 15.57 -9.59 -29.03
CA PRO A 285 15.23 -8.20 -29.33
C PRO A 285 14.14 -7.63 -28.41
N GLU A 286 13.27 -8.46 -27.83
CA GLU A 286 12.22 -8.01 -26.91
C GLU A 286 12.75 -7.73 -25.51
N LEU A 287 13.89 -8.33 -25.13
CA LEU A 287 14.44 -8.27 -23.77
C LEU A 287 15.82 -7.62 -23.69
N ALA A 288 16.52 -7.43 -24.81
CA ALA A 288 17.92 -6.96 -24.88
C ALA A 288 18.17 -5.69 -24.05
N ALA A 289 17.24 -4.72 -24.10
CA ALA A 289 17.36 -3.48 -23.32
C ALA A 289 17.26 -3.74 -21.81
N THR A 290 16.30 -4.57 -21.39
CA THR A 290 16.12 -4.95 -19.99
C THR A 290 17.29 -5.78 -19.47
N VAL A 291 17.76 -6.74 -20.26
CA VAL A 291 18.93 -7.57 -19.97
C VAL A 291 20.17 -6.70 -19.79
N SER A 292 20.42 -5.78 -20.73
CA SER A 292 21.55 -4.82 -20.64
C SER A 292 21.48 -3.99 -19.36
N LEU A 293 20.28 -3.52 -19.00
CA LEU A 293 20.07 -2.78 -17.76
C LEU A 293 20.38 -3.64 -16.53
N GLN A 294 19.93 -4.90 -16.49
CA GLN A 294 20.18 -5.79 -15.35
C GLN A 294 21.66 -6.17 -15.24
N LEU A 295 22.34 -6.45 -16.34
CA LEU A 295 23.79 -6.70 -16.37
C LEU A 295 24.59 -5.49 -15.87
N ALA A 296 24.15 -4.27 -16.21
CA ALA A 296 24.75 -3.04 -15.68
C ALA A 296 24.50 -2.89 -14.17
N ARG A 297 23.31 -3.23 -13.67
CA ARG A 297 22.98 -3.22 -12.23
C ARG A 297 23.82 -4.22 -11.43
N LEU A 298 24.09 -5.40 -12.00
CA LEU A 298 24.99 -6.42 -11.42
C LEU A 298 26.47 -6.04 -11.48
N ASP A 299 26.82 -4.94 -12.16
CA ASP A 299 28.20 -4.54 -12.44
C ASP A 299 29.01 -5.63 -13.17
N ALA A 300 28.33 -6.42 -14.00
CA ALA A 300 28.89 -7.57 -14.69
C ALA A 300 30.13 -7.21 -15.55
N PRO A 301 30.15 -6.09 -16.31
CA PRO A 301 31.33 -5.70 -17.08
C PRO A 301 32.59 -5.47 -16.24
N ARG A 302 32.46 -4.98 -15.00
CA ARG A 302 33.62 -4.80 -14.11
C ARG A 302 34.03 -6.14 -13.50
N ARG A 303 33.07 -6.92 -13.03
CA ARG A 303 33.30 -8.25 -12.43
C ARG A 303 34.01 -9.19 -13.41
N TRP A 304 33.50 -9.31 -14.64
CA TRP A 304 34.10 -10.15 -15.67
C TRP A 304 35.50 -9.70 -16.12
N ARG A 305 35.81 -8.40 -16.11
CA ARG A 305 37.18 -7.93 -16.39
C ARG A 305 38.15 -8.21 -15.24
N ALA A 306 37.68 -8.14 -14.00
CA ALA A 306 38.48 -8.49 -12.82
C ALA A 306 38.73 -10.00 -12.74
N GLU A 307 37.75 -10.81 -13.16
CA GLU A 307 37.81 -12.26 -13.19
C GLU A 307 37.34 -12.81 -14.55
N PRO A 308 38.21 -12.86 -15.58
CA PRO A 308 37.85 -13.29 -16.92
C PRO A 308 37.28 -14.72 -17.01
N ALA A 309 37.66 -15.60 -16.09
CA ALA A 309 37.13 -16.97 -16.03
C ALA A 309 35.62 -17.03 -15.71
N SER A 310 35.09 -15.99 -15.05
CA SER A 310 33.65 -15.89 -14.73
C SER A 310 32.81 -15.43 -15.93
N ALA A 311 33.44 -14.86 -16.96
CA ALA A 311 32.78 -14.26 -18.12
C ALA A 311 32.18 -15.33 -19.06
N PRO A 312 30.97 -15.10 -19.60
CA PRO A 312 30.45 -15.90 -20.71
C PRO A 312 31.36 -15.84 -21.94
N PRO A 313 31.38 -16.88 -22.80
CA PRO A 313 32.12 -16.86 -24.06
C PRO A 313 31.77 -15.63 -24.92
N GLY A 314 32.79 -14.94 -25.43
CA GLY A 314 32.65 -13.76 -26.29
C GLY A 314 32.19 -12.48 -25.59
N ALA A 315 31.93 -12.50 -24.27
CA ALA A 315 31.45 -11.32 -23.56
C ALA A 315 32.50 -10.19 -23.50
N LEU A 316 33.76 -10.54 -23.20
CA LEU A 316 34.85 -9.56 -23.02
C LEU A 316 35.24 -8.84 -24.31
N ASP A 317 35.04 -9.47 -25.47
CA ASP A 317 35.38 -8.94 -26.79
C ASP A 317 34.17 -8.26 -27.47
N SER A 318 32.98 -8.31 -26.86
CA SER A 318 31.75 -7.80 -27.46
C SER A 318 31.61 -6.28 -27.28
N PRO A 319 31.29 -5.52 -28.35
CA PRO A 319 30.99 -4.09 -28.25
C PRO A 319 29.70 -3.82 -27.44
N VAL A 320 28.87 -4.84 -27.20
CA VAL A 320 27.71 -4.73 -26.32
C VAL A 320 28.15 -4.51 -24.86
N LEU A 321 29.30 -5.07 -24.45
CA LEU A 321 29.81 -4.94 -23.09
C LEU A 321 30.17 -3.49 -22.74
N GLU A 322 30.77 -2.76 -23.68
CA GLU A 322 31.05 -1.32 -23.54
C GLU A 322 29.76 -0.51 -23.38
N ARG A 323 28.74 -0.89 -24.15
CA ARG A 323 27.41 -0.27 -24.10
C ARG A 323 26.71 -0.53 -22.76
N ILE A 324 26.83 -1.72 -22.20
CA ILE A 324 26.29 -2.05 -20.87
C ILE A 324 27.03 -1.23 -19.79
N GLN A 325 28.36 -1.13 -19.88
CA GLN A 325 29.14 -0.37 -18.92
C GLN A 325 28.75 1.11 -18.86
N SER A 326 28.40 1.71 -20.00
CA SER A 326 27.99 3.12 -20.06
C SER A 326 26.63 3.40 -19.41
N LEU A 327 25.82 2.37 -19.13
CA LEU A 327 24.54 2.52 -18.41
C LEU A 327 24.71 2.72 -16.90
N ARG A 328 25.84 2.26 -16.32
CA ARG A 328 26.07 2.26 -14.86
C ARG A 328 25.96 3.65 -14.20
N PRO A 329 26.54 4.75 -14.74
CA PRO A 329 26.45 6.06 -14.12
C PRO A 329 25.01 6.56 -13.93
N SER A 330 24.08 6.13 -14.80
CA SER A 330 22.67 6.48 -14.75
C SER A 330 21.87 5.68 -13.71
N LEU A 331 22.48 4.66 -13.09
CA LEU A 331 21.84 3.75 -12.13
C LEU A 331 22.25 4.01 -10.67
N VAL A 332 23.29 4.81 -10.43
CA VAL A 332 23.76 5.18 -9.09
C VAL A 332 23.08 6.50 -8.67
N PRO A 333 22.36 6.56 -7.53
CA PRO A 333 21.82 7.82 -7.02
C PRO A 333 22.92 8.88 -6.86
N GLN A 334 22.67 10.11 -7.29
CA GLN A 334 23.66 11.21 -7.31
C GLN A 334 24.29 11.55 -5.94
N GLU A 335 23.76 11.01 -4.84
CA GLU A 335 24.26 11.24 -3.48
C GLU A 335 25.56 10.49 -3.15
N VAL A 336 25.97 9.50 -3.96
CA VAL A 336 27.21 8.72 -3.74
C VAL A 336 28.39 9.24 -4.59
N GLN A 337 28.21 10.32 -5.35
CA GLN A 337 29.24 10.89 -6.24
C GLN A 337 29.94 12.15 -5.68
N ARG A 338 29.85 12.42 -4.37
CA ARG A 338 30.56 13.53 -3.71
C ARG A 338 31.57 13.06 -2.68
#